data_AF-A0A7V3MH66-F1
#
_entry.id   AF-A0A7V3MH66-F1
#
_cell.length_a   1.000
_cell.length_b   1.000
_cell.length_c   1.000
_cell.angle_alpha   90.00
_cell.angle_beta   90.00
_cell.angle_gamma   90.00
#
_symmetry.space_group_name_H-M   'P 1'
#
loop_
_entity.id
_entity.type
_entity.pdbx_description
1 polymer ?
#
loop_
_entity_poly.entity_id
_entity_poly.type
_entity_poly.pdbx_seq_one_letter_code
_entity_poly.pdbx_strand_id
1 'polypeptide(L)'
;RHVVETMVNAAPLSTRVARPDLLALGALLHDIGKGRGVDHSVLGAEMALKIGPRLGISPADTELLSKLVRHHLLLPVVATRRDLKDPATIEAVSEALGGDALLLEVLHALTEADSKATGPGVWSEWKASLIEDLVRRCRMVMAGETLPRAEPIAPQYLSLTGERRIQVEVKPGGSERLQVVMIAPNQRGLVSNAAAVLALNSLRIHSASANVHGDVAVIEFVVSPLFGAPPEAGLLRQQFAGALAGDIDVLGTLEKRDNDAVSAATARAGEVQVGVPVTRSTAPPRILWLETAPFGQLILEVRAMDRVGLLALLTRALERAGADIVWAKVNTFGSTAADVFCVTSPAGDSEQSARAVVEQHLLAVLGGPAVEVLEEPVGD
;
A
#
# COMPACT_ATOMS: atom_id res chain seq x y z
N ARG A 1 5.81 20.42 17.25
CA ARG A 1 6.69 20.46 16.04
C ARG A 1 5.89 20.10 14.79
N HIS A 2 5.37 18.88 14.69
CA HIS A 2 4.62 18.38 13.53
C HIS A 2 3.43 19.26 13.08
N VAL A 3 2.58 19.74 14.00
CA VAL A 3 1.45 20.63 13.65
C VAL A 3 1.92 21.93 12.97
N VAL A 4 2.99 22.54 13.49
CA VAL A 4 3.55 23.77 12.90
C VAL A 4 4.13 23.49 11.51
N GLU A 5 4.85 22.37 11.35
CA GLU A 5 5.37 21.94 10.04
C GLU A 5 4.22 21.68 9.05
N THR A 6 3.09 21.12 9.50
CA THR A 6 1.89 20.91 8.68
C THR A 6 1.30 22.23 8.21
N MET A 7 1.16 23.22 9.10
CA MET A 7 0.69 24.56 8.73
C MET A 7 1.63 25.25 7.72
N VAL A 8 2.94 25.12 7.89
CA VAL A 8 3.93 25.66 6.95
C VAL A 8 3.78 25.00 5.57
N ASN A 9 3.57 23.68 5.53
CA ASN A 9 3.33 22.96 4.28
C ASN A 9 1.96 23.25 3.65
N ALA A 10 0.96 23.65 4.46
CA ALA A 10 -0.37 24.02 3.98
C ALA A 10 -0.43 25.43 3.37
N ALA A 11 0.37 26.38 3.88
CA ALA A 11 0.42 27.75 3.38
C ALA A 11 0.58 27.89 1.85
N PRO A 12 1.52 27.19 1.17
CA PRO A 12 1.65 27.27 -0.28
C PRO A 12 0.49 26.62 -1.05
N LEU A 13 -0.37 25.84 -0.39
CA LEU A 13 -1.55 25.18 -0.98
C LEU A 13 -2.81 26.05 -0.93
N SER A 14 -2.74 27.24 -0.31
CA SER A 14 -3.88 28.16 -0.14
C SER A 14 -4.56 28.56 -1.44
N THR A 15 -3.85 28.56 -2.57
CA THR A 15 -4.41 28.87 -3.89
C THR A 15 -5.00 27.66 -4.62
N ARG A 16 -4.89 26.45 -4.05
CA ARG A 16 -5.42 25.19 -4.61
C ARG A 16 -6.78 24.81 -4.03
N VAL A 17 -7.29 25.57 -3.06
CA VAL A 17 -8.54 25.26 -2.35
C VAL A 17 -9.44 26.50 -2.30
N ALA A 18 -10.76 26.31 -2.33
CA ALA A 18 -11.72 27.40 -2.20
C ALA A 18 -11.78 27.98 -0.77
N ARG A 19 -11.37 27.20 0.24
CA ARG A 19 -11.39 27.57 1.66
C ARG A 19 -10.01 27.47 2.32
N PRO A 20 -9.08 28.39 1.98
CA PRO A 20 -7.74 28.41 2.57
C PRO A 20 -7.75 28.69 4.08
N ASP A 21 -8.78 29.37 4.57
CA ASP A 21 -9.04 29.58 5.99
C ASP A 21 -9.30 28.27 6.73
N LEU A 22 -10.17 27.40 6.18
CA LEU A 22 -10.45 26.08 6.75
C LEU A 22 -9.28 25.11 6.58
N LEU A 23 -8.48 25.24 5.51
CA LEU A 23 -7.23 24.51 5.36
C LEU A 23 -6.24 24.87 6.48
N ALA A 24 -6.06 26.16 6.76
CA ALA A 24 -5.14 26.62 7.81
C ALA A 24 -5.59 26.15 9.21
N LEU A 25 -6.88 26.24 9.50
CA LEU A 25 -7.45 25.76 10.76
C LEU A 25 -7.43 24.23 10.87
N GLY A 26 -7.72 23.52 9.78
CA GLY A 26 -7.60 22.07 9.70
C GLY A 26 -6.16 21.62 9.97
N ALA A 27 -5.17 22.27 9.35
CA ALA A 27 -3.76 22.01 9.60
C ALA A 27 -3.37 22.22 11.07
N LEU A 28 -3.90 23.26 11.72
CA LEU A 28 -3.66 23.53 13.14
C LEU A 28 -4.33 22.50 14.07
N LEU A 29 -5.50 21.97 13.69
CA LEU A 29 -6.36 21.18 14.58
C LEU A 29 -6.42 19.68 14.26
N HIS A 30 -5.91 19.21 13.13
CA HIS A 30 -6.09 17.82 12.66
C HIS A 30 -5.71 16.77 13.70
N ASP A 31 -4.67 17.06 14.49
CA ASP A 31 -4.11 16.16 15.50
C ASP A 31 -4.47 16.54 16.94
N ILE A 32 -5.39 17.48 17.16
CA ILE A 32 -5.68 18.07 18.48
C ILE A 32 -6.14 17.04 19.53
N GLY A 33 -6.68 15.90 19.09
CA GLY A 33 -7.14 14.81 19.96
C GLY A 33 -6.05 13.83 20.40
N LYS A 34 -4.79 13.97 19.95
CA LYS A 34 -3.71 13.02 20.30
C LYS A 34 -3.40 13.01 21.80
N GLY A 35 -2.91 11.87 22.30
CA GLY A 35 -2.46 11.70 23.70
C GLY A 35 -3.60 11.52 24.73
N ARG A 36 -4.76 10.99 24.30
CA ARG A 36 -5.98 10.94 25.13
C ARG A 36 -6.58 9.53 25.30
N GLY A 37 -5.89 8.49 24.83
CA GLY A 37 -6.32 7.08 24.98
C GLY A 37 -7.56 6.67 24.17
N VAL A 38 -8.00 7.51 23.23
CA VAL A 38 -9.12 7.26 22.31
C VAL A 38 -8.70 7.61 20.88
N ASP A 39 -9.52 7.26 19.87
CA ASP A 39 -9.28 7.71 18.49
C ASP A 39 -9.20 9.24 18.44
N HIS A 40 -8.00 9.74 18.11
CA HIS A 40 -7.69 11.17 18.15
C HIS A 40 -8.46 11.95 17.09
N SER A 41 -8.87 11.31 16.00
CA SER A 41 -9.64 11.94 14.93
C SER A 41 -11.08 12.16 15.38
N VAL A 42 -11.67 11.18 16.09
CA VAL A 42 -13.01 11.30 16.68
C VAL A 42 -13.01 12.39 17.75
N LEU A 43 -12.10 12.30 18.73
CA LEU A 43 -12.02 13.30 19.80
C LEU A 43 -11.67 14.69 19.25
N GLY A 44 -10.75 14.77 18.29
CA GLY A 44 -10.38 16.02 17.64
C GLY A 44 -11.56 16.70 16.94
N ALA A 45 -12.43 15.92 16.29
CA ALA A 45 -13.64 16.43 15.65
C ALA A 45 -14.62 17.03 16.67
N GLU A 46 -14.81 16.39 17.82
CA GLU A 46 -15.63 16.93 18.92
C GLU A 46 -15.04 18.22 19.51
N MET A 47 -13.70 18.29 19.60
CA MET A 47 -13.01 19.50 20.05
C MET A 47 -13.17 20.63 19.03
N ALA A 48 -13.07 20.35 17.74
CA ALA A 48 -13.26 21.34 16.68
C ALA A 48 -14.65 21.99 16.74
N LEU A 49 -15.71 21.23 17.06
CA LEU A 49 -17.07 21.76 17.25
C LEU A 49 -17.16 22.79 18.39
N LYS A 50 -16.32 22.65 19.42
CA LYS A 50 -16.24 23.60 20.56
C LYS A 50 -15.34 24.78 20.26
N ILE A 51 -14.28 24.57 19.49
CA ILE A 51 -13.28 25.58 19.15
C ILE A 51 -13.83 26.55 18.09
N GLY A 52 -14.53 26.06 17.07
CA GLY A 52 -15.02 26.88 15.95
C GLY A 52 -15.80 28.13 16.38
N PRO A 53 -16.84 28.00 17.23
CA PRO A 53 -17.61 29.16 17.70
C PRO A 53 -16.79 30.15 18.51
N ARG A 54 -15.78 29.67 19.26
CA ARG A 54 -14.87 30.54 20.04
C ARG A 54 -13.93 31.35 19.15
N LEU A 55 -13.67 30.89 17.94
CA LEU A 55 -12.91 31.58 16.91
C LEU A 55 -13.80 32.45 16.00
N GLY A 56 -15.11 32.51 16.25
CA GLY A 56 -16.06 33.28 15.44
C GLY A 56 -16.43 32.60 14.10
N ILE A 57 -16.17 31.31 13.96
CA ILE A 57 -16.48 30.54 12.75
C ILE A 57 -17.98 30.24 12.69
N SER A 58 -18.56 30.30 11.49
CA SER A 58 -19.98 30.00 11.28
C SER A 58 -20.30 28.54 11.67
N PRO A 59 -21.57 28.22 12.01
CA PRO A 59 -21.95 26.84 12.34
C PRO A 59 -21.65 25.84 11.22
N ALA A 60 -21.92 26.20 9.97
CA ALA A 60 -21.66 25.34 8.81
C ALA A 60 -20.15 25.08 8.61
N ASP A 61 -19.33 26.12 8.76
CA ASP A 61 -17.87 25.99 8.65
C ASP A 61 -17.25 25.25 9.84
N THR A 62 -17.85 25.37 11.02
CA THR A 62 -17.47 24.61 12.21
C THR A 62 -17.72 23.11 11.99
N GLU A 63 -18.84 22.75 11.36
CA GLU A 63 -19.13 21.37 10.99
C GLU A 63 -18.14 20.86 9.93
N LEU A 64 -17.85 21.65 8.89
CA LEU A 64 -16.86 21.30 7.87
C LEU A 64 -15.46 21.09 8.48
N LEU A 65 -15.04 22.00 9.38
CA LEU A 65 -13.78 21.90 10.11
C LEU A 65 -13.74 20.64 11.00
N SER A 66 -14.84 20.32 11.67
CA SER A 66 -14.97 19.09 12.45
C SER A 66 -14.81 17.85 11.56
N LYS A 67 -15.43 17.83 10.38
CA LYS A 67 -15.27 16.74 9.39
C LYS A 67 -13.84 16.66 8.85
N LEU A 68 -13.17 17.78 8.59
CA LEU A 68 -11.75 17.80 8.20
C LEU A 68 -10.88 17.11 9.26
N VAL A 69 -11.07 17.45 10.53
CA VAL A 69 -10.34 16.80 11.64
C VAL A 69 -10.75 15.34 11.77
N ARG A 70 -12.03 14.99 11.63
CA ARG A 70 -12.53 13.61 11.72
C ARG A 70 -11.89 12.69 10.68
N HIS A 71 -11.68 13.20 9.47
CA HIS A 71 -11.32 12.42 8.29
C HIS A 71 -9.90 12.69 7.78
N HIS A 72 -9.04 13.40 8.51
CA HIS A 72 -7.69 13.78 8.06
C HIS A 72 -6.82 12.57 7.63
N LEU A 73 -7.07 11.37 8.16
CA LEU A 73 -6.38 10.13 7.76
C LEU A 73 -7.08 9.32 6.66
N LEU A 74 -8.29 9.70 6.24
CA LEU A 74 -9.11 8.92 5.31
C LEU A 74 -8.41 8.71 3.95
N LEU A 75 -8.05 9.80 3.28
CA LEU A 75 -7.39 9.74 1.97
C LEU A 75 -6.05 9.00 2.01
N PRO A 76 -5.09 9.28 2.92
CA PRO A 76 -3.81 8.60 2.90
C PRO A 76 -3.94 7.10 3.25
N VAL A 77 -4.88 6.72 4.11
CA VAL A 77 -5.14 5.31 4.46
C VAL A 77 -5.79 4.59 3.28
N VAL A 78 -6.87 5.13 2.69
CA VAL A 78 -7.54 4.46 1.57
C VAL A 78 -6.65 4.38 0.35
N ALA A 79 -5.96 5.48 0.01
CA ALA A 79 -5.07 5.53 -1.14
C ALA A 79 -3.93 4.50 -1.06
N THR A 80 -3.49 4.08 0.13
CA THR A 80 -2.38 3.14 0.29
C THR A 80 -2.82 1.71 0.65
N ARG A 81 -4.01 1.53 1.24
CA ARG A 81 -4.46 0.24 1.77
C ARG A 81 -5.68 -0.37 1.10
N ARG A 82 -6.27 0.30 0.12
CA ARG A 82 -7.41 -0.22 -0.65
C ARG A 82 -7.13 -0.26 -2.14
N ASP A 83 -7.93 -1.07 -2.83
CA ASP A 83 -8.02 -1.04 -4.27
C ASP A 83 -8.84 0.18 -4.73
N LEU A 84 -8.22 1.04 -5.55
CA LEU A 84 -8.88 2.23 -6.09
C LEU A 84 -9.66 1.93 -7.39
N LYS A 85 -9.51 0.73 -7.94
CA LYS A 85 -10.29 0.26 -9.09
C LYS A 85 -11.66 -0.28 -8.66
N ASP A 86 -11.79 -0.72 -7.42
CA ASP A 86 -13.06 -1.14 -6.82
C ASP A 86 -14.01 0.06 -6.63
N PRO A 87 -15.17 0.09 -7.32
CA PRO A 87 -16.18 1.14 -7.14
C PRO A 87 -16.67 1.27 -5.70
N ALA A 88 -16.81 0.16 -4.96
CA ALA A 88 -17.31 0.18 -3.59
C ALA A 88 -16.36 0.93 -2.65
N THR A 89 -15.05 0.83 -2.87
CA THR A 89 -14.05 1.62 -2.14
C THR A 89 -14.23 3.13 -2.38
N ILE A 90 -14.49 3.55 -3.61
CA ILE A 90 -14.68 4.97 -3.95
C ILE A 90 -16.01 5.50 -3.42
N GLU A 91 -17.07 4.70 -3.52
CA GLU A 91 -18.39 5.01 -2.99
C GLU A 91 -18.33 5.17 -1.46
N ALA A 92 -17.66 4.27 -0.74
CA ALA A 92 -17.49 4.35 0.70
C ALA A 92 -16.74 5.62 1.15
N VAL A 93 -15.70 6.05 0.43
CA VAL A 93 -15.03 7.34 0.71
C VAL A 93 -15.97 8.52 0.46
N SER A 94 -16.71 8.47 -0.64
CA SER A 94 -17.63 9.55 -1.00
C SER A 94 -18.78 9.68 0.01
N GLU A 95 -19.32 8.55 0.48
CA GLU A 95 -20.33 8.47 1.53
C GLU A 95 -19.78 8.94 2.89
N ALA A 96 -18.56 8.53 3.26
CA ALA A 96 -17.92 8.98 4.50
C ALA A 96 -17.74 10.51 4.55
N LEU A 97 -17.57 11.15 3.38
CA LEU A 97 -17.48 12.60 3.25
C LEU A 97 -18.85 13.27 2.98
N GLY A 98 -19.95 12.51 3.00
CA GLY A 98 -21.30 13.01 2.78
C GLY A 98 -21.55 13.58 1.37
N GLY A 99 -20.76 13.16 0.38
CA GLY A 99 -20.82 13.72 -0.98
C GLY A 99 -20.30 15.15 -1.10
N ASP A 100 -19.63 15.69 -0.07
CA ASP A 100 -19.17 17.08 -0.05
C ASP A 100 -17.85 17.27 -0.82
N ALA A 101 -17.96 17.82 -2.03
CA ALA A 101 -16.81 18.08 -2.90
C ALA A 101 -15.86 19.15 -2.34
N LEU A 102 -16.37 20.12 -1.56
CA LEU A 102 -15.55 21.15 -0.93
C LEU A 102 -14.72 20.54 0.21
N LEU A 103 -15.35 19.69 1.04
CA LEU A 103 -14.63 18.93 2.07
C LEU A 103 -13.53 18.07 1.45
N LEU A 104 -13.82 17.33 0.38
CA LEU A 104 -12.84 16.51 -0.33
C LEU A 104 -11.66 17.34 -0.87
N GLU A 105 -11.93 18.52 -1.43
CA GLU A 105 -10.89 19.43 -1.93
C GLU A 105 -9.95 19.90 -0.82
N VAL A 106 -10.50 20.38 0.29
CA VAL A 106 -9.69 20.88 1.42
C VAL A 106 -8.97 19.73 2.12
N LEU A 107 -9.60 18.57 2.26
CA LEU A 107 -9.01 17.37 2.84
C LEU A 107 -7.83 16.85 2.02
N HIS A 108 -7.89 16.95 0.69
CA HIS A 108 -6.78 16.61 -0.19
C HIS A 108 -5.56 17.48 0.09
N ALA A 109 -5.72 18.81 0.15
CA ALA A 109 -4.63 19.72 0.46
C ALA A 109 -4.07 19.49 1.88
N LEU A 110 -4.95 19.25 2.87
CA LEU A 110 -4.54 18.92 4.23
C LEU A 110 -3.71 17.62 4.28
N THR A 111 -4.13 16.59 3.55
CA THR A 111 -3.43 15.30 3.46
C THR A 111 -2.01 15.46 2.90
N GLU A 112 -1.85 16.29 1.87
CA GLU A 112 -0.54 16.60 1.29
C GLU A 112 0.35 17.34 2.30
N ALA A 113 -0.19 18.37 2.95
CA ALA A 113 0.55 19.15 3.93
C ALA A 113 1.00 18.32 5.14
N ASP A 114 0.09 17.51 5.69
CA ASP A 114 0.36 16.60 6.81
C ASP A 114 1.42 15.55 6.43
N SER A 115 1.23 14.88 5.28
CA SER A 115 2.20 13.89 4.80
C SER A 115 3.60 14.48 4.60
N LYS A 116 3.73 15.72 4.11
CA LYS A 116 5.03 16.42 3.99
C LYS A 116 5.66 16.73 5.36
N ALA A 117 4.85 16.97 6.38
CA ALA A 117 5.29 17.30 7.73
C ALA A 117 5.69 16.09 8.59
N THR A 118 5.36 14.87 8.19
CA THR A 118 5.69 13.65 8.95
C THR A 118 7.16 13.19 8.80
N GLY A 119 7.79 13.44 7.65
CA GLY A 119 9.20 13.09 7.44
C GLY A 119 9.61 12.91 5.97
N PRO A 120 10.92 12.84 5.70
CA PRO A 120 11.43 12.66 4.34
C PRO A 120 10.96 11.33 3.74
N GLY A 121 10.39 11.38 2.54
CA GLY A 121 9.92 10.21 1.79
C GLY A 121 8.50 9.74 2.11
N VAL A 122 7.82 10.31 3.11
CA VAL A 122 6.41 9.99 3.39
C VAL A 122 5.49 10.56 2.31
N TRP A 123 5.75 11.79 1.86
CA TRP A 123 5.17 12.33 0.63
C TRP A 123 6.12 12.10 -0.54
N SER A 124 5.70 11.27 -1.50
CA SER A 124 6.41 10.99 -2.75
C SER A 124 5.51 11.27 -3.94
N GLU A 125 6.09 11.44 -5.13
CA GLU A 125 5.33 11.61 -6.39
C GLU A 125 4.31 10.47 -6.61
N TRP A 126 4.66 9.27 -6.18
CA TRP A 126 3.77 8.11 -6.26
C TRP A 126 2.63 8.14 -5.23
N LYS A 127 2.90 8.54 -3.98
CA LYS A 127 1.81 8.70 -3.00
C LYS A 127 0.87 9.82 -3.44
N ALA A 128 1.42 10.90 -4.02
CA ALA A 128 0.65 11.97 -4.61
C ALA A 128 -0.26 11.43 -5.73
N SER A 129 0.26 10.64 -6.68
CA SER A 129 -0.56 10.11 -7.78
C SER A 129 -1.68 9.18 -7.32
N LEU A 130 -1.46 8.37 -6.27
CA LEU A 130 -2.51 7.54 -5.69
C LEU A 130 -3.63 8.36 -5.04
N ILE A 131 -3.26 9.42 -4.31
CA ILE A 131 -4.24 10.31 -3.67
C ILE A 131 -4.98 11.13 -4.73
N GLU A 132 -4.28 11.62 -5.75
CA GLU A 132 -4.88 12.32 -6.89
C GLU A 132 -5.88 11.43 -7.64
N ASP A 133 -5.56 10.15 -7.89
CA ASP A 133 -6.49 9.23 -8.54
C ASP A 133 -7.72 8.96 -7.66
N LEU A 134 -7.54 8.75 -6.34
CA LEU A 134 -8.64 8.59 -5.39
C LEU A 134 -9.55 9.83 -5.38
N VAL A 135 -8.98 11.03 -5.24
CA VAL A 135 -9.72 12.30 -5.20
C VAL A 135 -10.47 12.52 -6.52
N ARG A 136 -9.84 12.26 -7.66
CA ARG A 136 -10.46 12.37 -8.98
C ARG A 136 -11.67 11.44 -9.08
N ARG A 137 -11.53 10.17 -8.71
CA ARG A 137 -12.62 9.18 -8.72
C ARG A 137 -13.76 9.55 -7.77
N CYS A 138 -13.46 10.03 -6.57
CA CYS A 138 -14.47 10.50 -5.63
C CYS A 138 -15.25 11.69 -6.21
N ARG A 139 -14.57 12.67 -6.84
CA ARG A 139 -15.22 13.80 -7.50
C ARG A 139 -16.20 13.35 -8.60
N MET A 140 -15.82 12.34 -9.40
CA MET A 140 -16.72 11.76 -10.41
C MET A 140 -17.98 11.18 -9.76
N VAL A 141 -17.84 10.35 -8.73
CA VAL A 141 -18.99 9.76 -8.01
C VAL A 141 -19.87 10.84 -7.38
N MET A 142 -19.28 11.84 -6.73
CA MET A 142 -20.01 12.97 -6.13
C MET A 142 -20.75 13.82 -7.18
N ALA A 143 -20.24 13.89 -8.40
CA ALA A 143 -20.89 14.54 -9.53
C ALA A 143 -21.96 13.67 -10.22
N GLY A 144 -22.16 12.42 -9.76
CA GLY A 144 -23.08 11.46 -10.39
C GLY A 144 -22.52 10.84 -11.68
N GLU A 145 -21.23 10.99 -11.95
CA GLU A 145 -20.57 10.39 -13.11
C GLU A 145 -20.24 8.92 -12.87
N THR A 146 -20.21 8.13 -13.94
CA THR A 146 -19.81 6.72 -13.87
C THR A 146 -18.31 6.60 -13.73
N LEU A 147 -17.84 5.81 -12.76
CA LEU A 147 -16.41 5.52 -12.62
C LEU A 147 -15.85 4.82 -13.86
N PRO A 148 -14.60 5.15 -14.26
CA PRO A 148 -13.91 4.40 -15.29
C PRO A 148 -13.80 2.95 -14.82
N ARG A 149 -14.49 2.03 -15.51
CA ARG A 149 -14.25 0.61 -15.31
C ARG A 149 -12.83 0.31 -15.78
N ALA A 150 -12.11 -0.54 -15.06
CA ALA A 150 -10.91 -1.15 -15.61
C ALA A 150 -11.28 -1.65 -17.02
N GLU A 151 -10.52 -1.24 -18.03
CA GLU A 151 -10.77 -1.73 -19.39
C GLU A 151 -10.85 -3.26 -19.29
N PRO A 152 -11.89 -3.89 -19.87
CA PRO A 152 -11.91 -5.33 -19.99
C PRO A 152 -10.56 -5.72 -20.58
N ILE A 153 -9.92 -6.75 -20.01
CA ILE A 153 -8.70 -7.33 -20.55
C ILE A 153 -8.88 -7.39 -22.07
N ALA A 154 -8.04 -6.69 -22.83
CA ALA A 154 -8.26 -6.48 -24.26
C ALA A 154 -8.66 -7.82 -24.90
N PRO A 155 -9.74 -7.90 -25.71
CA PRO A 155 -10.33 -9.16 -26.16
C PRO A 155 -9.32 -10.13 -26.78
N GLN A 156 -8.24 -9.58 -27.34
CA GLN A 156 -7.10 -10.32 -27.86
C GLN A 156 -6.45 -11.25 -26.82
N TYR A 157 -6.35 -10.88 -25.53
CA TYR A 157 -5.76 -11.74 -24.50
C TYR A 157 -6.70 -12.87 -24.06
N LEU A 158 -8.02 -12.63 -24.06
CA LEU A 158 -9.04 -13.66 -23.80
C LEU A 158 -9.08 -14.73 -24.91
N SER A 159 -8.60 -14.39 -26.10
CA SER A 159 -8.59 -15.25 -27.30
C SER A 159 -7.36 -16.17 -27.39
N LEU A 160 -6.36 -16.02 -26.51
CA LEU A 160 -5.09 -16.75 -26.60
C LEU A 160 -5.22 -18.16 -25.97
N THR A 161 -4.49 -19.13 -26.50
CA THR A 161 -4.45 -20.53 -26.00
C THR A 161 -3.02 -20.97 -25.70
N GLY A 162 -2.82 -21.84 -24.71
CA GLY A 162 -1.50 -22.34 -24.32
C GLY A 162 -0.56 -21.24 -23.80
N GLU A 163 0.75 -21.34 -24.06
CA GLU A 163 1.75 -20.33 -23.66
C GLU A 163 1.48 -18.92 -24.18
N ARG A 164 0.65 -18.78 -25.23
CA ARG A 164 0.27 -17.47 -25.76
C ARG A 164 -0.62 -16.68 -24.80
N ARG A 165 -1.26 -17.32 -23.81
CA ARG A 165 -2.00 -16.62 -22.74
C ARG A 165 -1.10 -15.82 -21.80
N ILE A 166 0.21 -16.09 -21.81
CA ILE A 166 1.17 -15.40 -20.95
C ILE A 166 1.77 -14.22 -21.71
N GLN A 167 1.49 -13.01 -21.24
CA GLN A 167 1.98 -11.77 -21.81
C GLN A 167 2.72 -10.96 -20.77
N VAL A 168 3.79 -10.31 -21.19
CA VAL A 168 4.52 -9.33 -20.37
C VAL A 168 4.75 -8.11 -21.22
N GLU A 169 4.26 -6.96 -20.75
CA GLU A 169 4.53 -5.66 -21.36
C GLU A 169 5.37 -4.84 -20.39
N VAL A 170 6.38 -4.14 -20.93
CA VAL A 170 7.21 -3.20 -20.18
C VAL A 170 7.09 -1.85 -20.85
N LYS A 171 6.54 -0.86 -20.14
CA LYS A 171 6.37 0.51 -20.61
C LYS A 171 7.21 1.45 -19.74
N PRO A 172 7.82 2.50 -20.30
CA PRO A 172 8.43 3.56 -19.50
C PRO A 172 7.38 4.18 -18.57
N GLY A 173 7.69 4.30 -17.29
CA GLY A 173 6.97 5.16 -16.37
C GLY A 173 7.58 6.56 -16.33
N GLY A 174 7.01 7.46 -15.52
CA GLY A 174 7.71 8.71 -15.19
C GLY A 174 8.99 8.43 -14.39
N SER A 175 10.05 9.21 -14.63
CA SER A 175 11.39 9.05 -14.03
C SER A 175 12.08 7.70 -14.39
N GLU A 176 12.99 7.18 -13.56
CA GLU A 176 13.70 5.89 -13.73
C GLU A 176 12.81 4.65 -13.47
N ARG A 177 11.48 4.81 -13.52
CA ARG A 177 10.53 3.74 -13.22
C ARG A 177 9.94 3.15 -14.49
N LEU A 178 9.49 1.91 -14.40
CA LEU A 178 8.87 1.14 -15.46
C LEU A 178 7.54 0.60 -14.99
N GLN A 179 6.56 0.58 -15.88
CA GLN A 179 5.32 -0.15 -15.68
C GLN A 179 5.47 -1.52 -16.34
N VAL A 180 5.39 -2.58 -15.55
CA VAL A 180 5.40 -3.96 -16.05
C VAL A 180 4.02 -4.55 -15.86
N VAL A 181 3.37 -4.97 -16.94
CA VAL A 181 2.07 -5.65 -16.89
C VAL A 181 2.29 -7.11 -17.26
N MET A 182 1.93 -8.02 -16.37
CA MET A 182 1.99 -9.46 -16.57
C MET A 182 0.58 -10.03 -16.59
N ILE A 183 0.23 -10.74 -17.66
CA ILE A 183 -1.10 -11.34 -17.86
C ILE A 183 -0.90 -12.84 -18.02
N ALA A 184 -1.69 -13.66 -17.31
CA ALA A 184 -1.67 -15.11 -17.45
C ALA A 184 -2.99 -15.74 -16.96
N PRO A 185 -3.23 -17.04 -17.19
CA PRO A 185 -4.33 -17.76 -16.55
C PRO A 185 -4.28 -17.62 -15.03
N ASN A 186 -5.45 -17.49 -14.40
CA ASN A 186 -5.56 -17.44 -12.95
C ASN A 186 -5.23 -18.82 -12.36
N GLN A 187 -4.12 -18.90 -11.64
CA GLN A 187 -3.64 -20.10 -10.98
C GLN A 187 -2.87 -19.71 -9.71
N ARG A 188 -2.76 -20.64 -8.76
CA ARG A 188 -1.90 -20.45 -7.57
C ARG A 188 -0.44 -20.25 -8.00
N GLY A 189 0.32 -19.47 -7.24
CA GLY A 189 1.71 -19.19 -7.59
C GLY A 189 1.90 -17.95 -8.47
N LEU A 190 0.83 -17.32 -8.97
CA LEU A 190 0.96 -16.32 -10.02
C LEU A 190 1.74 -15.09 -9.55
N VAL A 191 1.31 -14.48 -8.44
CA VAL A 191 1.92 -13.25 -7.92
C VAL A 191 3.33 -13.52 -7.41
N SER A 192 3.54 -14.64 -6.73
CA SER A 192 4.86 -15.03 -6.21
C SER A 192 5.87 -15.29 -7.33
N ASN A 193 5.48 -16.01 -8.38
CA ASN A 193 6.33 -16.25 -9.55
C ASN A 193 6.61 -14.96 -10.32
N ALA A 194 5.61 -14.10 -10.54
CA ALA A 194 5.80 -12.81 -11.21
C ALA A 194 6.79 -11.92 -10.43
N ALA A 195 6.60 -11.79 -9.12
CA ALA A 195 7.50 -11.02 -8.25
C ALA A 195 8.91 -11.64 -8.21
N ALA A 196 9.04 -12.96 -8.22
CA ALA A 196 10.33 -13.66 -8.24
C ALA A 196 11.10 -13.41 -9.54
N VAL A 197 10.42 -13.48 -10.69
CA VAL A 197 11.02 -13.16 -12.00
C VAL A 197 11.56 -11.74 -12.01
N LEU A 198 10.79 -10.76 -11.53
CA LEU A 198 11.24 -9.37 -11.44
C LEU A 198 12.48 -9.23 -10.53
N ALA A 199 12.43 -9.83 -9.34
CA ALA A 199 13.53 -9.78 -8.38
C ALA A 199 14.82 -10.41 -8.92
N LEU A 200 14.72 -11.56 -9.61
CA LEU A 200 15.86 -12.25 -10.21
C LEU A 200 16.50 -11.47 -11.36
N ASN A 201 15.74 -10.61 -12.03
CA ASN A 201 16.23 -9.65 -13.03
C ASN A 201 16.60 -8.28 -12.43
N SER A 202 16.85 -8.22 -11.12
CA SER A 202 17.31 -7.01 -10.42
C SER A 202 16.37 -5.81 -10.56
N LEU A 203 15.08 -6.07 -10.68
CA LEU A 203 14.04 -5.04 -10.64
C LEU A 203 13.52 -4.91 -9.20
N ARG A 204 13.67 -3.72 -8.62
CA ARG A 204 13.02 -3.37 -7.36
C ARG A 204 11.56 -3.05 -7.62
N ILE A 205 10.67 -3.71 -6.88
CA ILE A 205 9.23 -3.45 -6.93
C ILE A 205 8.93 -2.29 -5.98
N HIS A 206 8.39 -1.20 -6.50
CA HIS A 206 7.87 -0.08 -5.70
C HIS A 206 6.39 -0.25 -5.42
N SER A 207 5.68 -0.82 -6.40
CA SER A 207 4.28 -1.15 -6.26
C SER A 207 3.89 -2.35 -7.12
N ALA A 208 2.88 -3.08 -6.66
CA ALA A 208 2.24 -4.16 -7.38
C ALA A 208 0.74 -4.13 -7.09
N SER A 209 -0.07 -4.41 -8.11
CA SER A 209 -1.49 -4.70 -7.99
C SER A 209 -1.83 -5.93 -8.81
N ALA A 210 -2.63 -6.83 -8.24
CA ALA A 210 -3.09 -8.05 -8.90
C ALA A 210 -4.62 -8.04 -8.94
N ASN A 211 -5.19 -8.31 -10.12
CA ASN A 211 -6.62 -8.33 -10.35
C ASN A 211 -6.99 -9.57 -11.18
N VAL A 212 -8.11 -10.20 -10.88
CA VAL A 212 -8.60 -11.39 -11.59
C VAL A 212 -9.88 -11.06 -12.34
N HIS A 213 -9.96 -11.46 -13.61
CA HIS A 213 -11.14 -11.33 -14.45
C HIS A 213 -11.39 -12.65 -15.19
N GLY A 214 -12.44 -13.39 -14.81
CA GLY A 214 -12.72 -14.71 -15.35
C GLY A 214 -11.62 -15.71 -15.00
N ASP A 215 -11.04 -16.36 -16.03
CA ASP A 215 -9.91 -17.29 -15.89
C ASP A 215 -8.55 -16.63 -16.12
N VAL A 216 -8.48 -15.29 -16.21
CA VAL A 216 -7.25 -14.53 -16.46
C VAL A 216 -6.97 -13.60 -15.30
N ALA A 217 -5.70 -13.50 -14.93
CA ALA A 217 -5.21 -12.57 -13.93
C ALA A 217 -4.24 -11.57 -14.59
N VAL A 218 -4.35 -10.31 -14.16
CA VAL A 218 -3.51 -9.19 -14.58
C VAL A 218 -2.78 -8.68 -13.36
N ILE A 219 -1.44 -8.68 -13.44
CA ILE A 219 -0.57 -8.14 -12.41
C ILE A 219 0.19 -6.95 -12.98
N GLU A 220 -0.04 -5.77 -12.41
CA GLU A 220 0.63 -4.53 -12.77
C GLU A 220 1.67 -4.21 -11.71
N PHE A 221 2.91 -3.97 -12.13
CA PHE A 221 4.01 -3.59 -11.27
C PHE A 221 4.55 -2.22 -11.69
N VAL A 222 4.93 -1.43 -10.69
CA VAL A 222 5.82 -0.29 -10.86
C VAL A 222 7.18 -0.69 -10.32
N VAL A 223 8.19 -0.73 -11.18
CA VAL A 223 9.53 -1.22 -10.85
C VAL A 223 10.61 -0.23 -11.24
N SER A 224 11.80 -0.38 -10.68
CA SER A 224 13.01 0.28 -11.19
C SER A 224 14.18 -0.71 -11.23
N PRO A 225 15.09 -0.62 -12.22
CA PRO A 225 16.32 -1.39 -12.19
C PRO A 225 17.18 -0.98 -11.00
N LEU A 226 17.78 -1.95 -10.31
CA LEU A 226 18.78 -1.70 -9.28
C LEU A 226 20.11 -1.27 -9.89
N PHE A 227 20.42 -1.79 -11.07
CA PHE A 227 21.60 -1.47 -11.87
C PHE A 227 21.33 -1.87 -13.33
N GLY A 228 22.07 -1.25 -14.25
CA GLY A 228 21.98 -1.58 -15.68
C GLY A 228 20.71 -1.11 -16.38
N ALA A 229 20.58 -1.51 -17.64
CA ALA A 229 19.39 -1.26 -18.46
C ALA A 229 18.27 -2.25 -18.10
N PRO A 230 17.00 -1.87 -18.29
CA PRO A 230 15.90 -2.78 -18.02
C PRO A 230 15.91 -4.01 -18.94
N PRO A 231 15.50 -5.19 -18.43
CA PRO A 231 15.44 -6.40 -19.23
C PRO A 231 14.36 -6.29 -20.31
N GLU A 232 14.57 -6.98 -21.43
CA GLU A 232 13.56 -7.06 -22.48
C GLU A 232 12.30 -7.80 -22.00
N ALA A 233 11.12 -7.32 -22.42
CA ALA A 233 9.84 -7.93 -22.09
C ALA A 233 9.76 -9.41 -22.49
N GLY A 234 10.40 -9.79 -23.59
CA GLY A 234 10.45 -11.17 -24.07
C GLY A 234 11.16 -12.13 -23.10
N LEU A 235 12.25 -11.68 -22.46
CA LEU A 235 12.98 -12.46 -21.46
C LEU A 235 12.14 -12.66 -20.21
N LEU A 236 11.52 -11.60 -19.71
CA LEU A 236 10.62 -11.67 -18.56
C LEU A 236 9.45 -12.61 -18.83
N ARG A 237 8.85 -12.54 -20.02
CA ARG A 237 7.77 -13.43 -20.45
C ARG A 237 8.20 -14.89 -20.47
N GLN A 238 9.38 -15.19 -21.03
CA GLN A 238 9.90 -16.56 -21.10
C GLN A 238 10.14 -17.13 -19.70
N GLN A 239 10.78 -16.38 -18.81
CA GLN A 239 11.05 -16.83 -17.44
C GLN A 239 9.77 -16.98 -16.63
N PHE A 240 8.81 -16.07 -16.81
CA PHE A 240 7.51 -16.16 -16.16
C PHE A 240 6.71 -17.37 -16.64
N ALA A 241 6.70 -17.64 -17.94
CA ALA A 241 6.08 -18.84 -18.49
C ALA A 241 6.73 -20.12 -17.94
N GLY A 242 8.05 -20.20 -17.94
CA GLY A 242 8.77 -21.34 -17.38
C GLY A 242 8.55 -21.53 -15.88
N ALA A 243 8.44 -20.43 -15.12
CA ALA A 243 8.10 -20.49 -13.70
C ALA A 243 6.68 -21.02 -13.45
N LEU A 244 5.69 -20.57 -14.23
CA LEU A 244 4.31 -21.06 -14.13
C LEU A 244 4.13 -22.51 -14.59
N ALA A 245 4.95 -22.97 -15.54
CA ALA A 245 4.99 -24.36 -16.00
C ALA A 245 5.75 -25.28 -15.02
N GLY A 246 6.58 -24.72 -14.13
CA GLY A 246 7.46 -25.47 -13.23
C GLY A 246 8.80 -25.86 -13.84
N ASP A 247 9.11 -25.40 -15.05
CA ASP A 247 10.40 -25.63 -15.73
C ASP A 247 11.54 -24.81 -15.10
N ILE A 248 11.21 -23.68 -14.47
CA ILE A 248 12.18 -22.78 -13.84
C ILE A 248 11.78 -22.54 -12.38
N ASP A 249 12.59 -23.03 -11.43
CA ASP A 249 12.38 -22.79 -10.00
C ASP A 249 12.88 -21.40 -9.57
N VAL A 250 12.16 -20.37 -9.98
CA VAL A 250 12.47 -18.97 -9.64
C VAL A 250 12.38 -18.71 -8.14
N LEU A 251 11.41 -19.33 -7.46
CA LEU A 251 11.18 -19.14 -6.02
C LEU A 251 12.26 -19.83 -5.20
N GLY A 252 12.62 -21.09 -5.49
CA GLY A 252 13.72 -21.76 -4.80
C GLY A 252 15.07 -21.09 -5.04
N THR A 253 15.30 -20.56 -6.26
CA THR A 253 16.49 -19.74 -6.55
C THR A 253 16.53 -18.48 -5.68
N LEU A 254 15.39 -17.82 -5.50
CA LEU A 254 15.29 -16.61 -4.69
C LEU A 254 15.44 -16.90 -3.20
N GLU A 255 14.80 -17.96 -2.68
CA GLU A 255 14.94 -18.42 -1.29
C GLU A 255 16.40 -18.75 -0.96
N LYS A 256 17.11 -19.41 -1.88
CA LYS A 256 18.54 -19.67 -1.73
C LYS A 256 19.35 -18.37 -1.65
N ARG A 257 19.09 -17.39 -2.54
CA ARG A 257 19.77 -16.08 -2.51
C ARG A 257 19.49 -15.31 -1.22
N ASP A 258 18.26 -15.34 -0.71
CA ASP A 258 17.89 -14.69 0.55
C ASP A 258 18.64 -15.32 1.74
N ASN A 259 18.67 -16.66 1.81
CA ASN A 259 19.40 -17.39 2.85
C ASN A 259 20.91 -17.15 2.79
N ASP A 260 21.50 -17.13 1.59
CA ASP A 260 22.92 -16.83 1.38
C ASP A 260 23.25 -15.39 1.84
N ALA A 261 22.38 -14.43 1.55
CA ALA A 261 22.55 -13.03 1.98
C ALA A 261 22.47 -12.87 3.51
N VAL A 262 21.52 -13.54 4.15
CA VAL A 262 21.40 -13.58 5.63
C VAL A 262 22.64 -14.22 6.25
N SER A 263 23.11 -15.34 5.69
CA SER A 263 24.30 -16.06 6.17
C SER A 263 25.58 -15.23 6.00
N ALA A 264 25.70 -14.48 4.90
CA ALA A 264 26.84 -13.59 4.68
C ALA A 264 26.85 -12.40 5.64
N ALA A 265 25.68 -11.88 6.02
CA ALA A 265 25.56 -10.80 7.00
C ALA A 265 25.95 -11.27 8.42
N THR A 266 25.58 -12.50 8.80
CA THR A 266 25.93 -13.08 10.11
C THR A 266 27.39 -13.52 10.18
N ALA A 267 27.98 -14.03 9.08
CA ALA A 267 29.39 -14.41 9.03
C ALA A 267 30.36 -13.22 9.16
N ARG A 268 29.97 -12.02 8.71
CA ARG A 268 30.77 -10.78 8.83
C ARG A 268 30.72 -10.16 10.23
N ALA A 269 29.91 -10.69 11.16
CA ALA A 269 29.80 -10.18 12.53
C ALA A 269 31.07 -10.37 13.40
N GLY A 270 32.15 -10.94 12.83
CA GLY A 270 33.45 -11.13 13.48
C GLY A 270 34.62 -10.33 12.87
N GLU A 271 34.42 -9.60 11.78
CA GLU A 271 35.44 -8.71 11.20
C GLU A 271 35.27 -7.29 11.71
N VAL A 272 36.32 -6.71 12.30
CA VAL A 272 36.33 -5.31 12.76
C VAL A 272 36.26 -4.40 11.53
N GLN A 273 35.04 -3.99 11.15
CA GLN A 273 34.85 -2.93 10.17
C GLN A 273 35.40 -1.62 10.75
N VAL A 274 36.47 -1.09 10.16
CA VAL A 274 36.97 0.26 10.44
C VAL A 274 35.97 1.26 9.85
N GLY A 275 34.94 1.56 10.64
CA GLY A 275 33.86 2.48 10.33
C GLY A 275 32.79 2.35 11.40
N VAL A 276 32.24 3.46 11.87
CA VAL A 276 31.16 3.45 12.88
C VAL A 276 30.07 2.51 12.38
N PRO A 277 29.75 1.41 13.09
CA PRO A 277 28.69 0.52 12.66
C PRO A 277 27.43 1.35 12.60
N VAL A 278 26.87 1.54 11.40
CA VAL A 278 25.51 2.04 11.28
C VAL A 278 24.61 0.87 11.67
N THR A 279 24.59 0.55 12.97
CA THR A 279 23.56 -0.28 13.59
C THR A 279 22.28 0.54 13.58
N ARG A 280 21.66 0.68 12.40
CA ARG A 280 20.25 1.08 12.37
C ARG A 280 19.52 -0.04 13.09
N SER A 281 19.04 0.23 14.30
CA SER A 281 18.06 -0.62 14.95
C SER A 281 16.91 -0.80 13.96
N THR A 282 16.80 -2.01 13.39
CA THR A 282 15.78 -2.31 12.39
C THR A 282 14.50 -2.58 13.16
N ALA A 283 13.49 -1.74 13.00
CA ALA A 283 12.21 -1.95 13.67
C ALA A 283 11.70 -3.37 13.34
N PRO A 284 11.22 -4.12 14.34
CA PRO A 284 10.76 -5.49 14.13
C PRO A 284 9.59 -5.49 13.14
N PRO A 285 9.48 -6.54 12.31
CA PRO A 285 8.37 -6.67 11.38
C PRO A 285 7.04 -6.73 12.13
N ARG A 286 5.98 -6.16 11.54
CA ARG A 286 4.62 -6.22 12.08
C ARG A 286 3.66 -6.76 11.04
N ILE A 287 2.72 -7.60 11.48
CA ILE A 287 1.57 -8.06 10.71
C ILE A 287 0.35 -7.45 11.39
N LEU A 288 -0.46 -6.71 10.65
CA LEU A 288 -1.63 -6.01 11.17
C LEU A 288 -2.87 -6.50 10.41
N TRP A 289 -3.86 -7.02 11.10
CA TRP A 289 -5.13 -7.41 10.50
C TRP A 289 -6.08 -6.21 10.41
N LEU A 290 -6.72 -6.03 9.26
CA LEU A 290 -7.68 -4.95 9.01
C LEU A 290 -9.12 -5.52 8.98
N GLU A 291 -10.04 -4.90 9.71
CA GLU A 291 -11.39 -5.42 9.99
C GLU A 291 -12.39 -5.39 8.82
N THR A 292 -11.95 -5.02 7.63
CA THR A 292 -12.85 -4.52 6.57
C THR A 292 -12.71 -5.35 5.31
N ALA A 293 -13.08 -6.63 5.44
CA ALA A 293 -13.10 -7.58 4.37
C ALA A 293 -14.53 -8.14 4.18
N PRO A 294 -14.98 -8.39 2.94
CA PRO A 294 -16.18 -9.18 2.69
C PRO A 294 -16.10 -10.54 3.39
N PHE A 295 -17.24 -11.16 3.69
CA PHE A 295 -17.30 -12.48 4.31
C PHE A 295 -16.42 -13.49 3.55
N GLY A 296 -15.51 -14.15 4.25
CA GLY A 296 -14.57 -15.13 3.67
C GLY A 296 -13.27 -14.56 3.09
N GLN A 297 -13.00 -13.26 3.26
CA GLN A 297 -11.73 -12.62 2.93
C GLN A 297 -11.05 -12.10 4.18
N LEU A 298 -9.72 -12.02 4.15
CA LEU A 298 -8.90 -11.44 5.21
C LEU A 298 -8.00 -10.37 4.61
N ILE A 299 -7.90 -9.23 5.29
CA ILE A 299 -6.97 -8.18 4.89
C ILE A 299 -5.90 -8.04 5.95
N LEU A 300 -4.65 -8.10 5.50
CA LEU A 300 -3.48 -7.91 6.35
C LEU A 300 -2.53 -6.87 5.75
N GLU A 301 -1.87 -6.12 6.62
CA GLU A 301 -0.75 -5.24 6.29
C GLU A 301 0.53 -5.82 6.90
N VAL A 302 1.53 -6.08 6.06
CA VAL A 302 2.86 -6.49 6.46
C VAL A 302 3.80 -5.29 6.40
N ARG A 303 4.36 -4.92 7.55
CA ARG A 303 5.40 -3.89 7.65
C ARG A 303 6.73 -4.54 7.95
N ALA A 304 7.70 -4.35 7.08
CA ALA A 304 9.03 -4.92 7.25
C ALA A 304 10.09 -4.05 6.57
N MET A 305 11.37 -4.32 6.82
CA MET A 305 12.42 -3.75 5.99
C MET A 305 12.34 -4.31 4.58
N ASP A 306 12.36 -3.42 3.59
CA ASP A 306 12.35 -3.83 2.19
C ASP A 306 13.68 -4.49 1.82
N ARG A 307 13.58 -5.58 1.06
CA ARG A 307 14.71 -6.29 0.47
C ARG A 307 14.31 -6.92 -0.85
N VAL A 308 15.28 -7.13 -1.73
CA VAL A 308 15.04 -7.72 -3.05
C VAL A 308 14.39 -9.09 -2.89
N GLY A 309 13.22 -9.27 -3.50
CA GLY A 309 12.49 -10.53 -3.43
C GLY A 309 11.52 -10.67 -2.25
N LEU A 310 11.46 -9.70 -1.33
CA LEU A 310 10.55 -9.76 -0.18
C LEU A 310 9.11 -10.04 -0.59
N LEU A 311 8.58 -9.32 -1.58
CA LEU A 311 7.22 -9.54 -2.08
C LEU A 311 7.00 -10.99 -2.56
N ALA A 312 7.95 -11.56 -3.31
CA ALA A 312 7.84 -12.92 -3.80
C ALA A 312 7.82 -13.93 -2.64
N LEU A 313 8.62 -13.71 -1.60
CA LEU A 313 8.66 -14.56 -0.42
C LEU A 313 7.38 -14.43 0.43
N LEU A 314 6.86 -13.20 0.62
CA LEU A 314 5.61 -12.96 1.35
C LEU A 314 4.42 -13.62 0.64
N THR A 315 4.30 -13.41 -0.67
CA THR A 315 3.22 -14.01 -1.47
C THR A 315 3.34 -15.54 -1.53
N ARG A 316 4.56 -16.08 -1.57
CA ARG A 316 4.80 -17.52 -1.43
C ARG A 316 4.41 -18.06 -0.05
N ALA A 317 4.65 -17.30 1.01
CA ALA A 317 4.22 -17.66 2.37
C ALA A 317 2.69 -17.71 2.49
N LEU A 318 1.98 -16.74 1.91
CA LEU A 318 0.51 -16.74 1.83
C LEU A 318 -0.01 -17.98 1.09
N GLU A 319 0.61 -18.32 -0.05
CA GLU A 319 0.27 -19.53 -0.81
C GLU A 319 0.48 -20.82 0.01
N ARG A 320 1.58 -20.92 0.76
CA ARG A 320 1.87 -22.06 1.64
C ARG A 320 0.86 -22.18 2.79
N ALA A 321 0.33 -21.04 3.25
CA ALA A 321 -0.77 -20.98 4.22
C ALA A 321 -2.13 -21.36 3.62
N GLY A 322 -2.22 -21.62 2.32
CA GLY A 322 -3.47 -21.92 1.63
C GLY A 322 -4.36 -20.71 1.37
N ALA A 323 -3.82 -19.49 1.52
CA ALA A 323 -4.53 -18.24 1.29
C ALA A 323 -4.26 -17.74 -0.13
N ASP A 324 -5.31 -17.62 -0.95
CA ASP A 324 -5.19 -17.15 -2.33
C ASP A 324 -5.35 -15.62 -2.36
N ILE A 325 -4.45 -14.92 -3.06
CA ILE A 325 -4.48 -13.45 -3.13
C ILE A 325 -5.61 -13.00 -4.04
N VAL A 326 -6.57 -12.25 -3.49
CA VAL A 326 -7.66 -11.61 -4.24
C VAL A 326 -7.15 -10.33 -4.90
N TRP A 327 -6.47 -9.50 -4.11
CA TRP A 327 -5.72 -8.34 -4.57
C TRP A 327 -4.59 -8.06 -3.59
N ALA A 328 -3.56 -7.39 -4.07
CA ALA A 328 -2.44 -6.93 -3.25
C ALA A 328 -2.12 -5.48 -3.60
N LYS A 329 -1.64 -4.73 -2.63
CA LYS A 329 -1.12 -3.39 -2.80
C LYS A 329 0.21 -3.30 -2.07
N VAL A 330 1.26 -3.40 -2.86
CA VAL A 330 2.64 -3.42 -2.39
C VAL A 330 3.15 -1.99 -2.42
N ASN A 331 3.76 -1.53 -1.34
CA ASN A 331 4.23 -0.15 -1.24
C ASN A 331 5.59 -0.12 -0.53
N THR A 332 6.60 0.39 -1.21
CA THR A 332 7.93 0.58 -0.60
C THR A 332 8.18 2.07 -0.30
N PHE A 333 8.39 2.38 0.97
CA PHE A 333 8.76 3.70 1.49
C PHE A 333 10.22 3.70 1.95
N GLY A 334 11.12 4.17 1.08
CA GLY A 334 12.55 4.20 1.39
C GLY A 334 13.12 2.79 1.59
N SER A 335 13.38 2.41 2.83
CA SER A 335 13.89 1.07 3.21
C SER A 335 12.84 0.18 3.89
N THR A 336 11.56 0.58 3.86
CA THR A 336 10.47 -0.12 4.54
C THR A 336 9.40 -0.49 3.52
N ALA A 337 8.99 -1.76 3.52
CA ALA A 337 7.81 -2.24 2.82
C ALA A 337 6.59 -2.15 3.75
N ALA A 338 5.47 -1.70 3.21
CA ALA A 338 4.16 -1.65 3.87
C ALA A 338 3.12 -2.22 2.91
N ASP A 339 3.11 -3.55 2.81
CA ASP A 339 2.37 -4.29 1.81
C ASP A 339 1.02 -4.72 2.38
N VAL A 340 -0.05 -4.43 1.65
CA VAL A 340 -1.41 -4.84 2.03
C VAL A 340 -1.87 -5.95 1.11
N PHE A 341 -2.33 -7.05 1.69
CA PHE A 341 -2.87 -8.19 0.96
C PHE A 341 -4.32 -8.41 1.38
N CYS A 342 -5.20 -8.58 0.39
CA CYS A 342 -6.49 -9.22 0.60
C CYS A 342 -6.40 -10.65 0.10
N VAL A 343 -6.65 -11.60 1.00
CA VAL A 343 -6.57 -13.02 0.72
C VAL A 343 -7.89 -13.71 1.01
N THR A 344 -8.17 -14.81 0.32
CA THR A 344 -9.26 -15.69 0.72
C THR A 344 -8.92 -16.37 2.04
N SER A 345 -9.93 -16.51 2.90
CA SER A 345 -9.78 -17.34 4.10
C SER A 345 -9.54 -18.80 3.68
N PRO A 346 -8.49 -19.47 4.18
CA PRO A 346 -8.30 -20.90 3.99
C PRO A 346 -9.58 -21.68 4.35
N ALA A 347 -10.01 -22.58 3.47
CA ALA A 347 -11.28 -23.28 3.62
C ALA A 347 -11.29 -24.21 4.85
N GLY A 348 -12.33 -24.11 5.67
CA GLY A 348 -12.65 -25.09 6.73
C GLY A 348 -12.38 -24.65 8.17
N ASP A 349 -11.76 -23.48 8.37
CA ASP A 349 -11.32 -23.03 9.68
C ASP A 349 -12.01 -21.73 10.15
N SER A 350 -12.06 -21.52 11.46
CA SER A 350 -12.44 -20.22 12.02
C SER A 350 -11.48 -19.14 11.55
N GLU A 351 -11.98 -17.90 11.43
CA GLU A 351 -11.18 -16.75 11.02
C GLU A 351 -9.89 -16.61 11.84
N GLN A 352 -9.98 -16.86 13.15
CA GLN A 352 -8.84 -16.82 14.07
C GLN A 352 -7.75 -17.84 13.70
N SER A 353 -8.14 -19.07 13.35
CA SER A 353 -7.21 -20.15 12.97
C SER A 353 -6.54 -19.85 11.62
N ALA A 354 -7.33 -19.38 10.66
CA ALA A 354 -6.83 -18.90 9.36
C ALA A 354 -5.76 -17.81 9.53
N ARG A 355 -6.02 -16.82 10.39
CA ARG A 355 -5.05 -15.75 10.70
C ARG A 355 -3.76 -16.30 11.30
N ALA A 356 -3.85 -17.23 12.26
CA ALA A 356 -2.69 -17.82 12.90
C ALA A 356 -1.79 -18.59 11.93
N VAL A 357 -2.38 -19.36 11.00
CA VAL A 357 -1.62 -20.09 9.97
C VAL A 357 -0.90 -19.12 9.03
N VAL A 358 -1.59 -18.07 8.59
CA VAL A 358 -0.99 -17.02 7.76
C VAL A 358 0.17 -16.31 8.47
N GLU A 359 -0.03 -15.91 9.73
CA GLU A 359 1.01 -15.27 10.54
C GLU A 359 2.24 -16.15 10.68
N GLN A 360 2.07 -17.43 10.97
CA GLN A 360 3.16 -18.39 11.12
C GLN A 360 4.04 -18.43 9.86
N HIS A 361 3.43 -18.53 8.68
CA HIS A 361 4.15 -18.58 7.42
C HIS A 361 4.85 -17.25 7.08
N LEU A 362 4.20 -16.12 7.35
CA LEU A 362 4.81 -14.80 7.11
C LEU A 362 5.97 -14.52 8.05
N LEU A 363 5.83 -14.85 9.35
CA LEU A 363 6.90 -14.68 10.33
C LEU A 363 8.14 -15.51 10.00
N ALA A 364 7.98 -16.68 9.39
CA ALA A 364 9.10 -17.49 8.93
C ALA A 364 9.94 -16.76 7.85
N VAL A 365 9.29 -16.00 6.95
CA VAL A 365 9.98 -15.17 5.94
C VAL A 365 10.60 -13.92 6.56
N LEU A 366 9.93 -13.35 7.56
CA LEU A 366 10.33 -12.10 8.20
C LEU A 366 11.46 -12.30 9.24
N GLY A 367 11.79 -13.54 9.62
CA GLY A 367 12.90 -13.87 10.52
C GLY A 367 12.53 -14.11 11.99
N GLY A 368 11.23 -14.20 12.33
CA GLY A 368 10.66 -14.62 13.62
C GLY A 368 10.95 -13.75 14.87
N PRO A 369 10.26 -14.01 16.00
CA PRO A 369 8.81 -14.01 16.17
C PRO A 369 8.26 -12.57 16.26
N ALA A 370 6.97 -12.37 15.94
CA ALA A 370 6.23 -11.26 16.52
C ALA A 370 6.29 -11.45 18.03
N VAL A 371 6.94 -10.55 18.75
CA VAL A 371 6.68 -10.44 20.19
C VAL A 371 5.19 -10.22 20.30
N GLU A 372 4.46 -11.16 20.94
CA GLU A 372 3.22 -10.82 21.61
C GLU A 372 3.57 -9.65 22.52
N VAL A 373 3.34 -8.44 22.03
CA VAL A 373 3.23 -7.30 22.91
C VAL A 373 1.90 -7.53 23.61
N LEU A 374 1.97 -8.21 24.76
CA LEU A 374 1.07 -7.94 25.88
C LEU A 374 0.83 -6.44 25.86
N GLU A 375 -0.41 -6.05 25.57
CA GLU A 375 -0.94 -4.69 25.48
C GLU A 375 0.13 -3.64 25.81
N GLU A 376 0.70 -3.00 24.79
CA GLU A 376 1.56 -1.85 25.00
C GLU A 376 0.73 -0.85 25.82
N PRO A 377 1.09 -0.55 27.09
CA PRO A 377 0.42 0.53 27.78
C PRO A 377 0.75 1.78 26.98
N VAL A 378 -0.30 2.43 26.47
CA VAL A 378 -0.19 3.73 25.81
C VAL A 378 0.52 4.68 26.77
N GLY A 379 1.80 4.97 26.55
CA GLY A 379 2.62 5.97 27.25
C GLY A 379 3.54 6.65 26.23
N ASP A 380 3.91 7.93 26.32
CA ASP A 380 3.84 8.95 27.38
C ASP A 380 3.26 10.27 26.86
#